data_AF-A0A3N5YDA9-F1
#
_entry.id   AF-A0A3N5YDA9-F1
#
_cell.length_a   1.000
_cell.length_b   1.000
_cell.length_c   1.000
_cell.angle_alpha   90.00
_cell.angle_beta   90.00
_cell.angle_gamma   90.00
#
_symmetry.space_group_name_H-M   'P 1'
#
loop_
_entity.id
_entity.type
_entity.pdbx_description
1 polymer ?
#
loop_
_entity_poly.entity_id
_entity_poly.type
_entity_poly.pdbx_seq_one_letter_code
_entity_poly.pdbx_strand_id
1 'polypeptide(L)'
;MLLDGPTFQNSPAWNIHPLLSEDLVIRNITVLNPWYSQNGDGLDLDSCRRALVYNCRFDVGDDAICIKSGKDEYGRRRGRPTEDVVITDCVVYHGHGGFTVGSEMSGGVRNILVERCTFLGTDVGLRFKTTRGRGGVVEKIWVRDVQMKDIPTDAIGFNMYYGGEAPTEAADAKSGASRPRMPVTEATPQFRDMVLTRIVCRGAGRAVMLEGLPEMPIRGIVLDDVRMSARTGLAAVDAEAITLRRVDITAGSGPVLAVRDSREVSIEGGAAPPGTGVFLRVDGAGSGRIRLSAVDLKNASTPIETGAGVAPGAVTRK
;
A
#
# COMPACT_ATOMS: atom_id res chain seq x y z
N MET A 1 16.01 -13.23 19.47
CA MET A 1 16.19 -11.95 20.22
C MET A 1 14.86 -11.55 20.86
N LEU A 2 14.89 -10.98 22.07
CA LEU A 2 13.72 -10.40 22.74
C LEU A 2 13.96 -8.91 23.05
N LEU A 3 13.04 -8.04 22.64
CA LEU A 3 12.91 -6.67 23.14
C LEU A 3 11.54 -6.52 23.80
N ASP A 4 11.51 -6.14 25.07
CA ASP A 4 10.27 -6.12 25.87
C ASP A 4 10.23 -4.93 26.82
N GLY A 5 9.40 -3.93 26.51
CA GLY A 5 9.10 -2.81 27.40
C GLY A 5 9.84 -1.48 27.23
N PRO A 6 11.11 -1.39 26.74
CA PRO A 6 11.81 -0.10 26.75
C PRO A 6 11.21 0.94 25.80
N THR A 7 11.45 2.20 26.13
CA THR A 7 11.27 3.33 25.23
C THR A 7 12.60 3.63 24.52
N PHE A 8 12.57 3.71 23.19
CA PHE A 8 13.69 4.15 22.37
C PHE A 8 13.38 5.52 21.77
N GLN A 9 14.30 6.48 21.88
CA GLN A 9 14.00 7.85 21.46
C GLN A 9 15.22 8.65 21.04
N ASN A 10 14.99 9.70 20.24
CA ASN A 10 16.01 10.63 19.74
C ASN A 10 17.13 9.92 18.97
N SER A 11 16.76 8.95 18.13
CA SER A 11 17.71 8.24 17.31
C SER A 11 18.33 9.17 16.26
N PRO A 12 19.64 9.04 15.95
CA PRO A 12 20.28 9.80 14.88
C PRO A 12 19.83 9.38 13.47
N ALA A 13 19.22 8.20 13.32
CA ALA A 13 18.68 7.63 12.08
C ALA A 13 17.65 6.52 12.44
N TRP A 14 17.64 5.40 11.71
CA TRP A 14 16.82 4.22 12.01
C TRP A 14 17.00 3.78 13.46
N ASN A 15 15.90 3.58 14.17
CA ASN A 15 15.93 3.39 15.62
C ASN A 15 16.24 1.92 16.01
N ILE A 16 15.39 0.98 15.59
CA ILE A 16 15.56 -0.45 15.88
C ILE A 16 15.75 -1.18 14.55
N HIS A 17 16.97 -1.65 14.25
CA HIS A 17 17.30 -2.28 12.96
C HIS A 17 17.87 -3.70 13.10
N PRO A 18 17.05 -4.72 13.39
CA PRO A 18 17.46 -6.11 13.22
C PRO A 18 17.80 -6.38 11.76
N LEU A 19 19.03 -6.81 11.53
CA LEU A 19 19.55 -7.17 10.22
C LEU A 19 19.96 -8.64 10.22
N LEU A 20 19.52 -9.41 9.22
CA LEU A 20 19.90 -10.82 9.04
C LEU A 20 19.67 -11.68 10.28
N SER A 21 18.60 -11.38 11.00
CA SER A 21 18.29 -11.99 12.29
C SER A 21 17.12 -12.96 12.18
N GLU A 22 17.12 -13.99 13.02
CA GLU A 22 16.02 -14.96 13.12
C GLU A 22 15.48 -15.04 14.55
N ASP A 23 14.22 -15.48 14.69
CA ASP A 23 13.53 -15.70 15.96
C ASP A 23 13.47 -14.43 16.83
N LEU A 24 12.73 -13.44 16.33
CA LEU A 24 12.58 -12.12 16.93
C LEU A 24 11.24 -12.00 17.66
N VAL A 25 11.26 -11.54 18.90
CA VAL A 25 10.06 -11.06 19.60
C VAL A 25 10.31 -9.62 20.03
N ILE A 26 9.47 -8.71 19.57
CA ILE A 26 9.52 -7.29 19.91
C ILE A 26 8.15 -6.91 20.44
N ARG A 27 8.06 -6.55 21.73
CA ARG A 27 6.77 -6.28 22.35
C ARG A 27 6.81 -5.18 23.39
N ASN A 28 5.66 -4.58 23.64
CA ASN A 28 5.48 -3.59 24.71
C ASN A 28 6.44 -2.38 24.61
N ILE A 29 7.09 -2.17 23.46
CA ILE A 29 8.05 -1.08 23.29
C ILE A 29 7.34 0.21 22.89
N THR A 30 8.00 1.33 23.13
CA THR A 30 7.62 2.63 22.57
C THR A 30 8.80 3.21 21.79
N VAL A 31 8.56 3.74 20.59
CA VAL A 31 9.59 4.38 19.77
C VAL A 31 9.19 5.81 19.47
N LEU A 32 10.03 6.78 19.88
CA LEU A 32 9.75 8.21 19.78
C LEU A 32 10.88 8.94 19.04
N ASN A 33 10.63 9.36 17.80
CA ASN A 33 11.54 10.23 17.04
C ASN A 33 10.79 11.51 16.63
N PRO A 34 11.41 12.71 16.75
CA PRO A 34 10.77 13.93 16.28
C PRO A 34 10.34 13.82 14.82
N TRP A 35 9.19 14.41 14.47
CA TRP A 35 8.62 14.33 13.12
C TRP A 35 9.57 14.79 12.00
N TYR A 36 10.50 15.70 12.32
CA TYR A 36 11.50 16.23 11.40
C TYR A 36 12.80 15.41 11.34
N SER A 37 12.89 14.31 12.11
CA SER A 37 14.05 13.41 12.13
C SER A 37 14.20 12.71 10.78
N GLN A 38 15.18 13.16 10.01
CA GLN A 38 15.51 12.56 8.71
C GLN A 38 15.94 11.10 8.91
N ASN A 39 15.30 10.19 8.17
CA ASN A 39 15.51 8.75 8.33
C ASN A 39 15.25 8.27 9.77
N GLY A 40 14.34 8.91 10.48
CA GLY A 40 13.96 8.59 11.85
C GLY A 40 13.01 7.41 11.96
N ASP A 41 13.19 6.35 11.16
CA ASP A 41 12.37 5.14 11.14
C ASP A 41 12.27 4.49 12.53
N GLY A 42 11.14 3.84 12.81
CA GLY A 42 10.87 3.22 14.12
C GLY A 42 11.48 1.83 14.26
N LEU A 43 11.01 0.89 13.45
CA LEU A 43 11.49 -0.49 13.41
C LEU A 43 11.73 -0.93 11.97
N ASP A 44 12.96 -1.34 11.68
CA ASP A 44 13.40 -1.84 10.39
C ASP A 44 13.74 -3.33 10.49
N LEU A 45 12.84 -4.20 10.03
CA LEU A 45 13.15 -5.62 9.87
C LEU A 45 13.81 -5.84 8.51
N ASP A 46 15.14 -5.97 8.49
CA ASP A 46 15.90 -6.15 7.24
C ASP A 46 16.45 -7.57 7.12
N SER A 47 15.98 -8.28 6.09
CA SER A 47 16.39 -9.65 5.78
C SER A 47 16.19 -10.60 6.99
N CYS A 48 15.12 -10.40 7.76
CA CYS A 48 14.82 -11.10 9.00
C CYS A 48 13.83 -12.24 8.81
N ARG A 49 13.87 -13.27 9.68
CA ARG A 49 12.96 -14.41 9.60
C ARG A 49 12.34 -14.77 10.94
N ARG A 50 11.05 -15.15 10.94
CA ARG A 50 10.30 -15.52 12.17
C ARG A 50 10.32 -14.39 13.19
N ALA A 51 9.61 -13.31 12.87
CA ALA A 51 9.49 -12.14 13.74
C ALA A 51 8.06 -11.94 14.22
N LEU A 52 7.91 -11.68 15.52
CA LEU A 52 6.65 -11.34 16.16
C LEU A 52 6.77 -9.96 16.81
N VAL A 53 6.02 -8.99 16.29
CA VAL A 53 5.97 -7.61 16.78
C VAL A 53 4.58 -7.33 17.33
N TYR A 54 4.44 -7.00 18.62
CA TYR A 54 3.10 -6.74 19.17
C TYR A 54 3.01 -5.83 20.38
N ASN A 55 1.85 -5.18 20.53
CA ASN A 55 1.59 -4.22 21.62
C ASN A 55 2.64 -3.09 21.68
N CYS A 56 3.08 -2.63 20.51
CA CYS A 56 4.09 -1.59 20.38
C CYS A 56 3.46 -0.24 20.02
N ARG A 57 4.12 0.86 20.41
CA ARG A 57 3.72 2.23 20.08
C ARG A 57 4.82 2.94 19.31
N PHE A 58 4.45 3.67 18.27
CA PHE A 58 5.39 4.40 17.41
C PHE A 58 4.90 5.82 17.19
N ASP A 59 5.80 6.80 17.31
CA ASP A 59 5.61 8.19 16.93
C ASP A 59 6.95 8.71 16.40
N VAL A 60 7.10 8.76 15.08
CA VAL A 60 8.43 8.80 14.44
C VAL A 60 8.53 9.77 13.27
N GLY A 61 9.76 10.08 12.85
CA GLY A 61 10.04 11.01 11.75
C GLY A 61 10.03 10.40 10.36
N ASP A 62 10.00 9.07 10.22
CA ASP A 62 9.89 8.36 8.94
C ASP A 62 8.96 7.14 9.06
N ASP A 63 9.22 6.02 8.37
CA ASP A 63 8.38 4.82 8.46
C ASP A 63 8.39 4.22 9.89
N ALA A 64 7.20 3.93 10.44
CA ALA A 64 7.08 3.42 11.81
C ALA A 64 7.49 1.95 11.92
N ILE A 65 6.92 1.10 11.06
CA ILE A 65 7.24 -0.33 10.97
C ILE A 65 7.59 -0.63 9.52
N CYS A 66 8.89 -0.75 9.22
CA CYS A 66 9.43 -0.88 7.88
C CYS A 66 10.02 -2.27 7.65
N ILE A 67 9.58 -2.92 6.58
CA ILE A 67 10.11 -4.22 6.16
C ILE A 67 11.05 -4.03 4.98
N LYS A 68 12.28 -4.49 5.14
CA LYS A 68 13.38 -4.38 4.16
C LYS A 68 14.03 -5.75 3.92
N SER A 69 14.84 -5.86 2.88
CA SER A 69 15.60 -7.05 2.52
C SER A 69 16.78 -6.68 1.61
N GLY A 70 17.52 -5.63 1.99
CA GLY A 70 18.61 -5.06 1.19
C GLY A 70 18.19 -4.33 -0.10
N LYS A 71 19.17 -3.64 -0.70
CA LYS A 71 18.97 -2.68 -1.79
C LYS A 71 19.73 -3.07 -3.06
N ASP A 72 19.05 -2.91 -4.18
CA ASP A 72 19.56 -3.07 -5.55
C ASP A 72 20.37 -4.36 -5.74
N GLU A 73 21.48 -4.30 -6.47
CA GLU A 73 22.33 -5.45 -6.78
C GLU A 73 22.81 -6.18 -5.52
N TYR A 74 23.18 -5.44 -4.47
CA TYR A 74 23.62 -6.04 -3.21
C TYR A 74 22.52 -6.85 -2.52
N GLY A 75 21.28 -6.33 -2.50
CA GLY A 75 20.13 -7.06 -1.97
C GLY A 75 19.77 -8.27 -2.81
N ARG A 76 19.78 -8.14 -4.15
CA ARG A 76 19.54 -9.26 -5.07
C ARG A 76 20.58 -10.36 -4.91
N ARG A 77 21.87 -10.01 -4.88
CA ARG A 77 22.98 -10.97 -4.70
C ARG A 77 22.92 -11.65 -3.34
N ARG A 78 22.50 -10.94 -2.29
CA ARG A 78 22.29 -11.53 -0.97
C ARG A 78 21.15 -12.55 -0.97
N GLY A 79 20.07 -12.27 -1.70
CA GLY A 79 18.95 -13.21 -1.89
C GLY A 79 18.30 -13.66 -0.58
N ARG A 80 18.38 -12.83 0.48
CA ARG A 80 17.80 -13.12 1.79
C ARG A 80 16.55 -12.25 1.99
N PRO A 81 15.34 -12.84 1.94
CA PRO A 81 14.12 -12.06 2.14
C PRO A 81 13.92 -11.72 3.61
N THR A 82 13.03 -10.76 3.87
CA THR A 82 12.31 -10.74 5.16
C THR A 82 11.05 -11.59 5.04
N GLU A 83 10.90 -12.59 5.91
CA GLU A 83 9.81 -13.55 5.82
C GLU A 83 9.33 -14.11 7.16
N ASP A 84 8.10 -14.64 7.17
CA ASP A 84 7.46 -15.22 8.35
C ASP A 84 7.32 -14.18 9.49
N VAL A 85 6.63 -13.07 9.20
CA VAL A 85 6.48 -11.94 10.14
C VAL A 85 5.02 -11.74 10.55
N VAL A 86 4.78 -11.57 11.85
CA VAL A 86 3.48 -11.16 12.40
C VAL A 86 3.65 -9.83 13.13
N ILE A 87 2.84 -8.84 12.74
CA ILE A 87 2.75 -7.54 13.39
C ILE A 87 1.31 -7.37 13.88
N THR A 88 1.12 -7.16 15.17
CA THR A 88 -0.24 -7.07 15.71
C THR A 88 -0.42 -6.20 16.94
N ASP A 89 -1.62 -5.65 17.12
CA ASP A 89 -1.97 -4.85 18.30
C ASP A 89 -1.05 -3.63 18.50
N CYS A 90 -0.54 -3.07 17.39
CA CYS A 90 0.33 -1.89 17.41
C CYS A 90 -0.45 -0.61 17.14
N VAL A 91 0.00 0.49 17.75
CA VAL A 91 -0.51 1.84 17.50
C VAL A 91 0.60 2.71 16.95
N VAL A 92 0.34 3.36 15.81
CA VAL A 92 1.24 4.34 15.20
C VAL A 92 0.57 5.70 15.21
N TYR A 93 1.27 6.70 15.70
CA TYR A 93 0.91 8.12 15.62
C TYR A 93 1.53 8.73 14.36
N HIS A 94 2.36 9.76 14.48
CA HIS A 94 3.04 10.31 13.32
C HIS A 94 4.06 9.29 12.76
N GLY A 95 4.21 9.32 11.44
CA GLY A 95 5.20 8.57 10.68
C GLY A 95 4.89 8.63 9.19
N HIS A 96 5.90 8.51 8.33
CA HIS A 96 5.71 8.50 6.87
C HIS A 96 4.89 7.28 6.38
N GLY A 97 4.84 6.22 7.19
CA GLY A 97 4.08 5.00 6.93
C GLY A 97 3.75 4.28 8.23
N GLY A 98 2.49 3.87 8.44
CA GLY A 98 2.10 3.05 9.59
C GLY A 98 2.71 1.65 9.53
N PHE A 99 2.49 0.98 8.41
CA PHE A 99 3.24 -0.23 8.02
C PHE A 99 3.77 -0.04 6.61
N THR A 100 5.07 -0.25 6.44
CA THR A 100 5.78 -0.01 5.19
C THR A 100 6.52 -1.26 4.72
N VAL A 101 6.51 -1.51 3.41
CA VAL A 101 7.46 -2.41 2.75
C VAL A 101 8.33 -1.60 1.78
N GLY A 102 9.65 -1.71 1.94
CA GLY A 102 10.65 -1.11 1.05
C GLY A 102 11.25 0.22 1.55
N SER A 103 11.96 0.97 0.71
CA SER A 103 12.16 0.69 -0.72
C SER A 103 13.20 -0.41 -0.97
N GLU A 104 14.00 -0.71 0.04
CA GLU A 104 15.05 -1.72 0.03
C GLU A 104 14.45 -3.12 0.15
N MET A 105 13.78 -3.61 -0.90
CA MET A 105 13.09 -4.92 -0.93
C MET A 105 13.72 -5.93 -1.91
N SER A 106 14.98 -5.73 -2.27
CA SER A 106 15.64 -6.44 -3.38
C SER A 106 15.88 -7.93 -3.15
N GLY A 107 16.08 -8.35 -1.89
CA GLY A 107 16.13 -9.75 -1.46
C GLY A 107 14.76 -10.45 -1.38
N GLY A 108 13.67 -9.70 -1.50
CA GLY A 108 12.29 -10.17 -1.40
C GLY A 108 11.66 -9.98 -0.02
N VAL A 109 10.33 -9.90 0.00
CA VAL A 109 9.54 -9.78 1.23
C VAL A 109 8.31 -10.66 1.11
N ARG A 110 8.07 -11.57 2.05
CA ARG A 110 6.93 -12.48 1.93
C ARG A 110 6.41 -13.06 3.22
N ASN A 111 5.20 -13.58 3.18
CA ASN A 111 4.57 -14.24 4.32
C ASN A 111 4.48 -13.33 5.56
N ILE A 112 3.77 -12.21 5.41
CA ILE A 112 3.60 -11.21 6.47
C ILE A 112 2.13 -11.05 6.80
N LEU A 113 1.81 -11.12 8.10
CA LEU A 113 0.50 -10.78 8.65
C LEU A 113 0.60 -9.47 9.43
N VAL A 114 -0.21 -8.49 9.06
CA VAL A 114 -0.42 -7.25 9.83
C VAL A 114 -1.87 -7.25 10.30
N GLU A 115 -2.12 -7.26 11.60
CA GLU A 115 -3.49 -7.31 12.11
C GLU A 115 -3.75 -6.53 13.38
N ARG A 116 -4.98 -6.00 13.55
CA ARG A 116 -5.39 -5.24 14.75
C ARG A 116 -4.50 -4.02 15.04
N CYS A 117 -4.02 -3.36 13.98
CA CYS A 117 -3.20 -2.15 14.10
C CYS A 117 -4.05 -0.88 13.93
N THR A 118 -3.62 0.21 14.58
CA THR A 118 -4.25 1.53 14.45
C THR A 118 -3.22 2.55 14.00
N PHE A 119 -3.51 3.31 12.94
CA PHE A 119 -2.64 4.37 12.41
C PHE A 119 -3.35 5.72 12.48
N LEU A 120 -2.75 6.68 13.20
CA LEU A 120 -3.37 7.95 13.57
C LEU A 120 -2.47 9.11 13.12
N GLY A 121 -2.79 9.74 11.99
CA GLY A 121 -2.01 10.88 11.50
C GLY A 121 -0.69 10.49 10.81
N THR A 122 -0.48 9.22 10.46
CA THR A 122 0.61 8.81 9.57
C THR A 122 0.40 9.38 8.17
N ASP A 123 1.46 9.78 7.47
CA ASP A 123 1.33 10.34 6.13
C ASP A 123 0.64 9.39 5.16
N VAL A 124 1.07 8.12 5.19
CA VAL A 124 0.47 6.97 4.50
C VAL A 124 0.11 5.91 5.54
N GLY A 125 -1.05 5.29 5.41
CA GLY A 125 -1.44 4.19 6.32
C GLY A 125 -0.65 2.91 6.05
N LEU A 126 -0.96 2.24 4.95
CA LEU A 126 -0.26 1.06 4.45
C LEU A 126 0.56 1.44 3.21
N ARG A 127 1.89 1.30 3.27
CA ARG A 127 2.80 1.83 2.26
C ARG A 127 3.66 0.74 1.63
N PHE A 128 3.61 0.61 0.31
CA PHE A 128 4.42 -0.35 -0.45
C PHE A 128 5.21 0.41 -1.51
N LYS A 129 6.53 0.48 -1.35
CA LYS A 129 7.39 1.32 -2.18
C LYS A 129 8.50 0.52 -2.84
N THR A 130 8.68 0.70 -4.14
CA THR A 130 9.80 0.15 -4.91
C THR A 130 10.06 1.01 -6.15
N THR A 131 11.13 0.70 -6.87
CA THR A 131 11.45 1.34 -8.15
C THR A 131 12.27 0.39 -9.02
N ARG A 132 12.28 0.63 -10.33
CA ARG A 132 13.17 -0.09 -11.26
C ARG A 132 14.61 0.02 -10.76
N GLY A 133 15.34 -1.10 -10.83
CA GLY A 133 16.68 -1.18 -10.22
C GLY A 133 16.66 -1.99 -8.93
N ARG A 134 15.55 -2.02 -8.18
CA ARG A 134 15.45 -2.83 -6.96
C ARG A 134 15.41 -4.33 -7.27
N GLY A 135 14.58 -4.75 -8.21
CA GLY A 135 14.25 -6.17 -8.38
C GLY A 135 13.45 -6.69 -7.19
N GLY A 136 13.56 -8.00 -6.91
CA GLY A 136 12.87 -8.62 -5.78
C GLY A 136 11.37 -8.75 -5.98
N VAL A 137 10.74 -9.49 -5.06
CA VAL A 137 9.29 -9.74 -5.07
C VAL A 137 8.75 -9.47 -3.67
N VAL A 138 7.68 -8.68 -3.57
CA VAL A 138 6.83 -8.60 -2.38
C VAL A 138 5.57 -9.40 -2.65
N GLU A 139 5.34 -10.46 -1.89
CA GLU A 139 4.19 -11.34 -2.08
C GLU A 139 3.67 -11.95 -0.79
N LYS A 140 2.41 -12.41 -0.79
CA LYS A 140 1.81 -13.09 0.37
C LYS A 140 1.80 -12.20 1.61
N ILE A 141 1.19 -11.03 1.45
CA ILE A 141 0.96 -10.06 2.53
C ILE A 141 -0.53 -10.07 2.88
N TRP A 142 -0.84 -10.31 4.15
CA TRP A 142 -2.20 -10.25 4.66
C TRP A 142 -2.31 -9.10 5.64
N VAL A 143 -3.27 -8.21 5.40
CA VAL A 143 -3.60 -7.13 6.33
C VAL A 143 -5.05 -7.28 6.75
N ARG A 144 -5.33 -7.25 8.06
CA ARG A 144 -6.71 -7.32 8.54
C ARG A 144 -6.99 -6.55 9.81
N ASP A 145 -8.22 -6.10 9.98
CA ASP A 145 -8.65 -5.41 11.21
C ASP A 145 -7.82 -4.15 11.50
N VAL A 146 -7.60 -3.32 10.47
CA VAL A 146 -6.81 -2.09 10.58
C VAL A 146 -7.71 -0.86 10.60
N GLN A 147 -7.43 0.04 11.54
CA GLN A 147 -8.13 1.31 11.68
C GLN A 147 -7.20 2.48 11.40
N MET A 148 -7.64 3.42 10.57
CA MET A 148 -6.86 4.57 10.15
C MET A 148 -7.66 5.86 10.32
N LYS A 149 -7.00 6.93 10.74
CA LYS A 149 -7.63 8.24 10.90
C LYS A 149 -6.66 9.36 10.52
N ASP A 150 -7.21 10.37 9.85
CA ASP A 150 -6.52 11.63 9.54
C ASP A 150 -5.22 11.42 8.72
N ILE A 151 -5.30 10.63 7.65
CA ILE A 151 -4.17 10.30 6.76
C ILE A 151 -4.02 11.37 5.67
N PRO A 152 -3.01 12.24 5.66
CA PRO A 152 -2.97 13.36 4.72
C PRO A 152 -2.80 12.91 3.25
N THR A 153 -2.14 11.77 2.99
CA THR A 153 -1.92 11.26 1.62
C THR A 153 -2.76 10.01 1.33
N ASP A 154 -2.14 8.86 1.09
CA ASP A 154 -2.80 7.60 0.74
C ASP A 154 -3.15 6.78 2.00
N ALA A 155 -4.40 6.33 2.14
CA ALA A 155 -4.70 5.33 3.18
C ALA A 155 -3.98 4.01 2.87
N ILE A 156 -3.94 3.62 1.59
CA ILE A 156 -3.19 2.48 1.09
C ILE A 156 -2.47 2.90 -0.19
N GLY A 157 -1.14 2.95 -0.16
CA GLY A 157 -0.32 3.42 -1.28
C GLY A 157 0.65 2.35 -1.76
N PHE A 158 0.52 1.95 -3.03
CA PHE A 158 1.52 1.16 -3.75
C PHE A 158 2.16 2.04 -4.82
N ASN A 159 3.49 2.15 -4.79
CA ASN A 159 4.24 3.00 -5.70
C ASN A 159 5.49 2.25 -6.22
N MET A 160 5.48 1.89 -7.50
CA MET A 160 6.62 1.26 -8.20
C MET A 160 7.57 2.26 -8.88
N TYR A 161 7.44 3.55 -8.57
CA TYR A 161 8.26 4.67 -9.06
C TYR A 161 8.84 5.50 -7.92
N TYR A 162 9.11 4.87 -6.78
CA TYR A 162 9.58 5.56 -5.59
C TYR A 162 10.85 6.39 -5.86
N GLY A 163 10.79 7.68 -5.51
CA GLY A 163 11.84 8.67 -5.76
C GLY A 163 12.75 8.97 -4.56
N GLY A 164 12.50 8.39 -3.38
CA GLY A 164 13.30 8.64 -2.18
C GLY A 164 12.82 9.80 -1.30
N GLU A 165 11.76 10.50 -1.69
CA GLU A 165 11.22 11.64 -0.96
C GLU A 165 10.13 11.24 0.05
N ALA A 166 9.90 12.10 1.05
CA ALA A 166 8.78 12.00 1.97
C ALA A 166 7.44 12.06 1.18
N PRO A 167 6.38 11.36 1.65
CA PRO A 167 5.08 11.45 1.01
C PRO A 167 4.55 12.89 0.99
N THR A 168 4.07 13.36 -0.15
CA THR A 168 3.38 14.65 -0.25
C THR A 168 2.25 14.54 -1.26
N GLU A 169 1.18 15.30 -1.03
CA GLU A 169 0.02 15.31 -1.94
C GLU A 169 0.39 15.67 -3.39
N ALA A 170 1.41 16.52 -3.58
CA ALA A 170 1.85 16.99 -4.90
C ALA A 170 2.72 15.96 -5.64
N ALA A 171 3.56 15.20 -4.92
CA ALA A 171 4.35 14.12 -5.53
C ALA A 171 3.43 13.01 -6.07
N ASP A 172 2.36 12.71 -5.34
CA ASP A 172 1.39 11.67 -5.68
C ASP A 172 0.45 12.03 -6.83
N ALA A 173 0.31 13.33 -7.14
CA ALA A 173 -0.51 13.83 -8.26
C ALA A 173 0.16 13.66 -9.64
N LYS A 174 1.48 13.40 -9.71
CA LYS A 174 2.22 13.22 -10.96
C LYS A 174 2.07 11.82 -11.60
N SER A 175 1.28 10.94 -11.00
CA SER A 175 1.09 9.51 -11.36
C SER A 175 0.19 9.26 -12.60
N GLY A 176 -0.23 10.30 -13.32
CA GLY A 176 -1.23 10.19 -14.40
C GLY A 176 -0.71 9.97 -15.82
N ALA A 177 0.59 10.11 -16.09
CA ALA A 177 1.13 9.96 -17.44
C ALA A 177 1.28 8.48 -17.83
N SER A 178 1.05 8.14 -19.11
CA SER A 178 1.51 6.88 -19.67
C SER A 178 3.04 6.87 -19.63
N ARG A 179 3.62 5.90 -18.93
CA ARG A 179 5.08 5.77 -18.80
C ARG A 179 5.58 4.71 -19.79
N PRO A 180 6.80 4.82 -20.32
CA PRO A 180 7.32 3.86 -21.28
C PRO A 180 7.49 2.47 -20.64
N ARG A 181 7.23 1.43 -21.42
CA ARG A 181 7.56 0.05 -21.07
C ARG A 181 9.07 -0.13 -21.16
N MET A 182 9.64 -0.80 -20.16
CA MET A 182 11.06 -1.17 -20.13
C MET A 182 11.24 -2.68 -20.30
N PRO A 183 12.43 -3.16 -20.72
CA PRO A 183 12.74 -4.58 -20.69
C PRO A 183 12.64 -5.14 -19.27
N VAL A 184 11.96 -6.27 -19.13
CA VAL A 184 11.90 -7.01 -17.86
C VAL A 184 13.25 -7.67 -17.61
N THR A 185 13.83 -7.40 -16.45
CA THR A 185 15.12 -7.93 -15.97
C THR A 185 14.99 -8.37 -14.51
N GLU A 186 16.02 -8.98 -13.93
CA GLU A 186 16.07 -9.26 -12.49
C GLU A 186 15.94 -8.00 -11.60
N ALA A 187 16.21 -6.82 -12.15
CA ALA A 187 16.07 -5.54 -11.47
C ALA A 187 14.65 -4.94 -11.60
N THR A 188 13.72 -5.64 -12.25
CA THR A 188 12.30 -5.26 -12.33
C THR A 188 11.56 -5.77 -11.09
N PRO A 189 11.12 -4.88 -10.18
CA PRO A 189 10.45 -5.30 -8.96
C PRO A 189 9.04 -5.82 -9.22
N GLN A 190 8.48 -6.59 -8.28
CA GLN A 190 7.12 -7.11 -8.37
C GLN A 190 6.38 -6.93 -7.04
N PHE A 191 5.14 -6.48 -7.11
CA PHE A 191 4.16 -6.55 -6.02
C PHE A 191 3.01 -7.46 -6.43
N ARG A 192 2.79 -8.52 -5.65
CA ARG A 192 1.71 -9.46 -5.97
C ARG A 192 1.08 -10.13 -4.76
N ASP A 193 -0.07 -10.75 -4.96
CA ASP A 193 -0.68 -11.72 -4.02
C ASP A 193 -0.83 -11.14 -2.61
N MET A 194 -1.62 -10.08 -2.47
CA MET A 194 -1.88 -9.42 -1.19
C MET A 194 -3.36 -9.30 -0.90
N VAL A 195 -3.75 -9.55 0.35
CA VAL A 195 -5.15 -9.58 0.78
C VAL A 195 -5.33 -8.65 1.96
N LEU A 196 -6.14 -7.61 1.76
CA LEU A 196 -6.40 -6.56 2.74
C LEU A 196 -7.89 -6.59 3.09
N THR A 197 -8.22 -6.94 4.33
CA THR A 197 -9.61 -7.17 4.75
C THR A 197 -10.01 -6.40 5.99
N ARG A 198 -11.28 -5.99 6.12
CA ARG A 198 -11.79 -5.31 7.32
C ARG A 198 -10.94 -4.09 7.70
N ILE A 199 -10.83 -3.16 6.75
CA ILE A 199 -10.06 -1.92 6.91
C ILE A 199 -11.02 -0.74 6.97
N VAL A 200 -10.85 0.12 7.97
CA VAL A 200 -11.61 1.36 8.09
C VAL A 200 -10.66 2.55 8.09
N CYS A 201 -10.88 3.51 7.18
CA CYS A 201 -10.16 4.78 7.16
C CYS A 201 -11.12 5.96 7.27
N ARG A 202 -10.91 6.83 8.26
CA ARG A 202 -11.68 8.07 8.41
C ARG A 202 -10.79 9.28 8.12
N GLY A 203 -10.92 9.80 6.90
CA GLY A 203 -10.15 10.93 6.43
C GLY A 203 -8.83 10.47 5.81
N ALA A 204 -8.77 10.48 4.49
CA ALA A 204 -7.55 10.32 3.72
C ALA A 204 -7.44 11.36 2.60
N GLY A 205 -6.24 11.70 2.14
CA GLY A 205 -6.06 12.48 0.90
C GLY A 205 -6.55 11.70 -0.34
N ARG A 206 -6.23 10.41 -0.40
CA ARG A 206 -6.70 9.44 -1.41
C ARG A 206 -6.95 8.10 -0.73
N ALA A 207 -8.02 7.42 -1.13
CA ALA A 207 -8.40 6.17 -0.48
C ALA A 207 -7.37 5.06 -0.74
N VAL A 208 -7.06 4.81 -2.02
CA VAL A 208 -6.10 3.77 -2.41
C VAL A 208 -5.38 4.21 -3.68
N MET A 209 -4.07 3.99 -3.75
CA MET A 209 -3.29 4.04 -4.97
C MET A 209 -2.64 2.69 -5.25
N LEU A 210 -2.90 2.14 -6.43
CA LEU A 210 -2.17 1.01 -7.00
C LEU A 210 -1.42 1.50 -8.24
N GLU A 211 -0.15 1.91 -8.08
CA GLU A 211 0.69 2.38 -9.19
C GLU A 211 1.75 1.35 -9.58
N GLY A 212 1.46 0.58 -10.64
CA GLY A 212 2.34 -0.45 -11.18
C GLY A 212 3.24 0.00 -12.33
N LEU A 213 3.99 -0.95 -12.90
CA LEU A 213 4.77 -0.73 -14.11
C LEU A 213 4.03 -1.32 -15.33
N PRO A 214 4.06 -0.68 -16.51
CA PRO A 214 3.36 -1.19 -17.68
C PRO A 214 3.96 -2.52 -18.21
N GLU A 215 5.23 -2.82 -17.95
CA GLU A 215 5.85 -4.13 -18.18
C GLU A 215 5.71 -5.13 -17.02
N MET A 216 5.34 -4.66 -15.83
CA MET A 216 5.20 -5.48 -14.62
C MET A 216 4.09 -4.91 -13.72
N PRO A 217 2.81 -5.13 -14.09
CA PRO A 217 1.68 -4.61 -13.33
C PRO A 217 1.68 -5.08 -11.88
N ILE A 218 1.16 -4.25 -10.97
CA ILE A 218 0.77 -4.74 -9.63
C ILE A 218 -0.33 -5.78 -9.84
N ARG A 219 -0.21 -6.96 -9.21
CA ARG A 219 -1.15 -8.04 -9.50
C ARG A 219 -1.71 -8.80 -8.30
N GLY A 220 -2.94 -9.29 -8.40
CA GLY A 220 -3.50 -10.16 -7.36
C GLY A 220 -3.70 -9.46 -6.01
N ILE A 221 -4.16 -8.20 -6.04
CA ILE A 221 -4.52 -7.45 -4.82
C ILE A 221 -6.01 -7.62 -4.58
N VAL A 222 -6.36 -8.03 -3.36
CA VAL A 222 -7.74 -8.19 -2.90
C VAL A 222 -8.02 -7.19 -1.79
N LEU A 223 -9.00 -6.32 -1.99
CA LEU A 223 -9.60 -5.50 -0.94
C LEU A 223 -10.97 -6.08 -0.61
N ASP A 224 -11.22 -6.43 0.66
CA ASP A 224 -12.47 -7.06 1.09
C ASP A 224 -13.03 -6.49 2.40
N ASP A 225 -14.27 -6.00 2.40
CA ASP A 225 -14.87 -5.28 3.54
C ASP A 225 -14.01 -4.09 3.96
N VAL A 226 -13.93 -3.11 3.05
CA VAL A 226 -13.11 -1.90 3.23
C VAL A 226 -14.02 -0.68 3.19
N ARG A 227 -13.90 0.19 4.19
CA ARG A 227 -14.71 1.42 4.29
C ARG A 227 -13.81 2.63 4.48
N MET A 228 -13.90 3.61 3.59
CA MET A 228 -13.03 4.77 3.62
C MET A 228 -13.78 6.07 3.35
N SER A 229 -13.40 7.15 4.03
CA SER A 229 -13.71 8.52 3.59
C SER A 229 -12.41 9.23 3.20
N ALA A 230 -12.36 9.78 1.98
CA ALA A 230 -11.16 10.38 1.44
C ALA A 230 -11.50 11.58 0.53
N ARG A 231 -10.54 12.50 0.31
CA ARG A 231 -10.73 13.58 -0.66
C ARG A 231 -10.84 13.03 -2.08
N THR A 232 -10.04 12.03 -2.44
CA THR A 232 -10.16 11.31 -3.73
C THR A 232 -10.31 9.80 -3.54
N GLY A 233 -10.91 9.13 -4.53
CA GLY A 233 -11.24 7.71 -4.49
C GLY A 233 -10.05 6.75 -4.61
N LEU A 234 -10.31 5.52 -5.07
CA LEU A 234 -9.29 4.54 -5.42
C LEU A 234 -8.80 4.80 -6.86
N ALA A 235 -7.49 4.74 -7.06
CA ALA A 235 -6.88 4.74 -8.38
C ALA A 235 -6.04 3.48 -8.59
N ALA A 236 -6.22 2.81 -9.72
CA ALA A 236 -5.42 1.69 -10.17
C ALA A 236 -4.84 1.99 -11.56
N VAL A 237 -3.51 1.95 -11.66
CA VAL A 237 -2.75 2.27 -12.86
C VAL A 237 -1.75 1.13 -13.08
N ASP A 238 -1.76 0.55 -14.29
CA ASP A 238 -0.92 -0.60 -14.61
C ASP A 238 -1.10 -1.73 -13.57
N ALA A 239 -2.35 -2.14 -13.37
CA ALA A 239 -2.74 -3.17 -12.41
C ALA A 239 -3.45 -4.35 -13.10
N GLU A 240 -3.31 -5.56 -12.54
CA GLU A 240 -3.87 -6.79 -13.08
C GLU A 240 -4.47 -7.67 -11.99
N ALA A 241 -5.61 -8.33 -12.25
CA ALA A 241 -6.22 -9.25 -11.29
C ALA A 241 -6.50 -8.58 -9.92
N ILE A 242 -7.15 -7.41 -9.95
CA ILE A 242 -7.55 -6.68 -8.74
C ILE A 242 -8.98 -7.08 -8.37
N THR A 243 -9.21 -7.45 -7.11
CA THR A 243 -10.55 -7.78 -6.61
C THR A 243 -10.96 -6.80 -5.52
N LEU A 244 -12.06 -6.11 -5.74
CA LEU A 244 -12.71 -5.21 -4.78
C LEU A 244 -14.03 -5.85 -4.36
N ARG A 245 -14.11 -6.37 -3.13
CA ARG A 245 -15.32 -6.98 -2.58
C ARG A 245 -15.84 -6.18 -1.39
N ARG A 246 -17.10 -5.70 -1.44
CA ARG A 246 -17.69 -4.86 -0.38
C ARG A 246 -16.77 -3.69 0.00
N VAL A 247 -16.37 -2.92 -1.01
CA VAL A 247 -15.51 -1.74 -0.84
C VAL A 247 -16.37 -0.49 -0.99
N ASP A 248 -16.54 0.25 0.10
CA ASP A 248 -17.32 1.49 0.16
C ASP A 248 -16.39 2.68 0.41
N ILE A 249 -16.25 3.56 -0.60
CA ILE A 249 -15.38 4.73 -0.54
C ILE A 249 -16.20 6.00 -0.75
N THR A 250 -16.27 6.85 0.27
CA THR A 250 -16.81 8.21 0.15
C THR A 250 -15.70 9.14 -0.32
N ALA A 251 -15.68 9.43 -1.62
CA ALA A 251 -14.74 10.35 -2.24
C ALA A 251 -15.32 11.78 -2.28
N GLY A 252 -14.56 12.77 -1.81
CA GLY A 252 -14.97 14.18 -1.84
C GLY A 252 -14.95 14.81 -3.23
N SER A 253 -14.13 14.29 -4.15
CA SER A 253 -14.07 14.71 -5.54
C SER A 253 -13.54 13.59 -6.45
N GLY A 254 -13.79 13.75 -7.76
CA GLY A 254 -13.38 12.78 -8.78
C GLY A 254 -14.22 11.50 -8.77
N PRO A 255 -13.78 10.47 -9.53
CA PRO A 255 -14.44 9.17 -9.51
C PRO A 255 -14.19 8.43 -8.18
N VAL A 256 -15.14 7.59 -7.75
CA VAL A 256 -14.93 6.69 -6.61
C VAL A 256 -13.84 5.66 -6.92
N LEU A 257 -13.84 5.12 -8.13
CA LEU A 257 -12.86 4.19 -8.66
C LEU A 257 -12.34 4.71 -10.01
N ALA A 258 -11.03 4.90 -10.15
CA ALA A 258 -10.36 5.20 -11.41
C ALA A 258 -9.46 4.02 -11.80
N VAL A 259 -9.65 3.48 -13.00
CA VAL A 259 -8.89 2.34 -13.53
C VAL A 259 -8.26 2.76 -14.85
N ARG A 260 -6.93 2.72 -14.93
CA ARG A 260 -6.17 3.12 -16.12
C ARG A 260 -5.16 2.05 -16.51
N ASP A 261 -5.13 1.72 -17.79
CA ASP A 261 -4.22 0.71 -18.37
C ASP A 261 -4.17 -0.61 -17.54
N SER A 262 -5.32 -1.01 -17.01
CA SER A 262 -5.44 -2.07 -16.02
C SER A 262 -6.48 -3.11 -16.42
N ARG A 263 -6.21 -4.38 -16.14
CA ARG A 263 -7.05 -5.50 -16.61
C ARG A 263 -7.45 -6.47 -15.53
N GLU A 264 -8.54 -7.20 -15.77
CA GLU A 264 -9.04 -8.23 -14.83
C GLU A 264 -9.38 -7.66 -13.45
N VAL A 265 -10.09 -6.53 -13.46
CA VAL A 265 -10.58 -5.89 -12.22
C VAL A 265 -11.99 -6.40 -11.93
N SER A 266 -12.20 -7.04 -10.79
CA SER A 266 -13.53 -7.45 -10.30
C SER A 266 -14.01 -6.51 -9.19
N ILE A 267 -15.23 -6.01 -9.31
CA ILE A 267 -15.88 -5.14 -8.33
C ILE A 267 -17.18 -5.84 -7.91
N GLU A 268 -17.26 -6.28 -6.67
CA GLU A 268 -18.28 -7.20 -6.17
C GLU A 268 -18.95 -6.64 -4.91
N GLY A 269 -20.23 -6.27 -5.02
CA GLY A 269 -20.95 -5.62 -3.93
C GLY A 269 -20.50 -4.17 -3.68
N GLY A 270 -20.91 -3.64 -2.53
CA GLY A 270 -20.72 -2.22 -2.18
C GLY A 270 -21.73 -1.30 -2.85
N ALA A 271 -21.64 -0.01 -2.55
CA ALA A 271 -22.54 0.99 -3.09
C ALA A 271 -21.82 2.29 -3.46
N ALA A 272 -22.34 2.99 -4.48
CA ALA A 272 -22.03 4.39 -4.69
C ALA A 272 -22.59 5.21 -3.51
N PRO A 273 -21.75 5.94 -2.75
CA PRO A 273 -22.25 6.79 -1.67
C PRO A 273 -23.11 7.96 -2.20
N PRO A 274 -23.99 8.54 -1.37
CA PRO A 274 -24.72 9.76 -1.73
C PRO A 274 -23.80 10.88 -2.21
N GLY A 275 -24.18 11.57 -3.28
CA GLY A 275 -23.38 12.64 -3.87
C GLY A 275 -22.29 12.17 -4.84
N THR A 276 -22.25 10.87 -5.18
CA THR A 276 -21.29 10.35 -6.16
C THR A 276 -21.54 10.96 -7.55
N GLY A 277 -20.56 11.69 -8.06
CA GLY A 277 -20.56 12.15 -9.46
C GLY A 277 -20.33 10.98 -10.42
N VAL A 278 -19.07 10.54 -10.51
CA VAL A 278 -18.68 9.35 -11.29
C VAL A 278 -18.37 8.21 -10.33
N PHE A 279 -18.96 7.04 -10.49
CA PHE A 279 -18.58 5.88 -9.67
C PHE A 279 -17.31 5.23 -10.21
N LEU A 280 -17.34 4.72 -11.44
CA LEU A 280 -16.18 4.10 -12.09
C LEU A 280 -15.76 4.89 -13.32
N ARG A 281 -14.51 5.35 -13.36
CA ARG A 281 -13.85 5.84 -14.57
C ARG A 281 -12.85 4.79 -15.07
N VAL A 282 -12.90 4.49 -16.36
CA VAL A 282 -11.96 3.60 -17.03
C VAL A 282 -11.27 4.34 -18.17
N ASP A 283 -9.94 4.33 -18.18
CA ASP A 283 -9.11 5.01 -19.18
C ASP A 283 -8.00 4.09 -19.71
N GLY A 284 -7.39 4.45 -20.84
CA GLY A 284 -6.18 3.80 -21.35
C GLY A 284 -6.44 2.55 -22.18
N ALA A 285 -5.62 2.37 -23.22
CA ALA A 285 -5.77 1.28 -24.18
C ALA A 285 -5.43 -0.10 -23.58
N GLY A 286 -4.71 -0.13 -22.46
CA GLY A 286 -4.43 -1.36 -21.71
C GLY A 286 -5.64 -1.86 -20.89
N SER A 287 -6.71 -1.07 -20.76
CA SER A 287 -7.83 -1.39 -19.89
C SER A 287 -8.79 -2.42 -20.49
N GLY A 288 -9.14 -3.45 -19.72
CA GLY A 288 -10.06 -4.48 -20.18
C GLY A 288 -10.44 -5.54 -19.15
N ARG A 289 -11.50 -6.30 -19.42
CA ARG A 289 -12.03 -7.33 -18.50
C ARG A 289 -12.35 -6.77 -17.10
N ILE A 290 -12.91 -5.57 -17.05
CA ILE A 290 -13.39 -4.93 -15.82
C ILE A 290 -14.84 -5.40 -15.61
N ARG A 291 -15.12 -5.99 -14.46
CA ARG A 291 -16.38 -6.65 -14.16
C ARG A 291 -16.98 -6.05 -12.90
N LEU A 292 -18.24 -5.61 -12.98
CA LEU A 292 -19.03 -5.18 -11.85
C LEU A 292 -20.12 -6.21 -11.61
N SER A 293 -20.31 -6.63 -10.36
CA SER A 293 -21.41 -7.51 -9.96
C SER A 293 -22.01 -7.09 -8.62
N ALA A 294 -23.35 -7.10 -8.54
CA ALA A 294 -24.10 -6.76 -7.32
C ALA A 294 -23.74 -5.38 -6.69
N VAL A 295 -23.26 -4.42 -7.48
CA VAL A 295 -22.93 -3.06 -7.02
C VAL A 295 -24.15 -2.15 -7.10
N ASP A 296 -24.52 -1.52 -5.98
CA ASP A 296 -25.60 -0.52 -5.94
C ASP A 296 -25.09 0.84 -6.45
N LEU A 297 -25.48 1.20 -7.67
CA LEU A 297 -25.04 2.43 -8.34
C LEU A 297 -26.10 3.55 -8.31
N LYS A 298 -27.19 3.40 -7.53
CA LYS A 298 -28.34 4.32 -7.60
C LYS A 298 -28.01 5.78 -7.27
N ASN A 299 -26.96 6.02 -6.49
CA ASN A 299 -26.55 7.35 -6.06
C ASN A 299 -25.46 7.97 -6.94
N ALA A 300 -25.02 7.28 -8.00
CA ALA A 300 -24.04 7.80 -8.94
C ALA A 300 -24.74 8.52 -10.11
N SER A 301 -24.44 9.82 -10.31
CA SER A 301 -24.94 10.57 -11.47
C SER A 301 -24.44 9.94 -12.79
N THR A 302 -23.19 9.50 -12.81
CA THR A 302 -22.55 8.77 -13.90
C THR A 302 -22.00 7.45 -13.34
N PRO A 303 -22.74 6.34 -13.46
CA PRO A 303 -22.31 5.06 -12.90
C PRO A 303 -20.97 4.57 -13.46
N ILE A 304 -20.77 4.67 -14.78
CA ILE A 304 -19.55 4.24 -15.46
C ILE A 304 -19.22 5.27 -16.56
N GLU A 305 -17.98 5.73 -16.58
CA GLU A 305 -17.41 6.61 -17.60
C GLU A 305 -16.21 5.92 -18.24
N THR A 306 -16.15 5.86 -19.56
CA THR A 306 -15.01 5.29 -20.30
C THR A 306 -14.36 6.37 -21.15
N GLY A 307 -13.05 6.57 -21.00
CA GLY A 307 -12.28 7.53 -21.79
C GLY A 307 -11.69 6.95 -23.07
N ALA A 308 -10.79 7.73 -23.68
CA ALA A 308 -10.20 7.42 -24.96
C ALA A 308 -9.33 6.14 -24.93
N GLY A 309 -9.42 5.33 -25.99
CA GLY A 309 -8.62 4.11 -26.16
C GLY A 309 -9.19 2.87 -25.48
N VAL A 310 -10.21 2.99 -24.63
CA VAL A 310 -10.85 1.84 -23.98
C VAL A 310 -11.67 1.06 -25.01
N ALA A 311 -11.39 -0.24 -25.15
CA ALA A 311 -12.06 -1.09 -26.13
C ALA A 311 -13.56 -1.29 -25.79
N PRO A 312 -14.45 -1.43 -26.80
CA PRO A 312 -15.84 -1.81 -26.56
C PRO A 312 -15.93 -3.13 -25.77
N GLY A 313 -16.79 -3.17 -24.74
CA GLY A 313 -16.93 -4.35 -23.88
C GLY A 313 -15.79 -4.55 -22.87
N ALA A 314 -14.84 -3.61 -22.76
CA ALA A 314 -13.82 -3.62 -21.71
C ALA A 314 -14.41 -3.63 -20.30
N VAL A 315 -15.60 -3.03 -20.14
CA VAL A 315 -16.37 -3.01 -18.89
C VAL A 315 -17.66 -3.79 -19.07
N THR A 316 -17.94 -4.69 -18.13
CA THR A 316 -19.17 -5.49 -18.09
C THR A 316 -19.82 -5.40 -16.72
N ARG A 317 -21.15 -5.37 -16.69
CA ARG A 317 -21.94 -5.33 -15.47
C ARG A 317 -22.91 -6.52 -15.46
N LYS A 318 -22.95 -7.25 -14.35
CA LYS A 318 -23.86 -8.37 -14.11
C LYS A 318 -24.71 -8.13 -12.86
#